data_AF-A0AAE0FD40-F1
#
_entry.id   AF-A0AAE0FD40-F1
#
_cell.length_a   1.000
_cell.length_b   1.000
_cell.length_c   1.000
_cell.angle_alpha   90.00
_cell.angle_beta   90.00
_cell.angle_gamma   90.00
#
_symmetry.space_group_name_H-M   'P 1'
#
loop_
_entity.id
_entity.type
_entity.pdbx_description
1 polymer ?
#
loop_
_entity_poly.entity_id
_entity_poly.type
_entity_poly.pdbx_seq_one_letter_code
_entity_poly.pdbx_strand_id
1 'polypeptide(L)'
;ANINVTAIAQGCSEYNLTVVVDQSNAVKALRAAHARFYLSETPIAIAVIGPGLIGATLLDQMAAQMESLNSAYNIELRVLGVASSRFMHMGSCRPGWDGPSSCGLDLKNWREEYENDKEAFDLDAFEANLLESAIPNMAIIDCTASDQVAGWYERFMSKGIHVITPNKKANSGDIEYFKRLRDIGRKTYTHFFYEATVGAGLPIISTLRSLVNNGDGIHKIEGIFSGTLSYIFNEFDGSAPFSDTVKVAKELGFTEPDPRDDLSGTDVARKVTILAREAGLQLELKDIPVQSLVPEPLQSVESADEYMERLPEFDSDMAKLAVRTMIVQGGLEPPCCADSLSRRGQCPSCAVLDGSAEAFLWNRGVPVECRAC
;
A
#
# COMPACT_ATOMS: atom_id res chain seq x y z
N ALA A 1 -9.19 -0.49 -21.38
CA ALA A 1 -10.57 -0.05 -21.77
C ALA A 1 -11.66 -1.07 -21.43
N ASN A 2 -11.38 -2.39 -21.48
CA ASN A 2 -12.36 -3.45 -21.19
C ASN A 2 -13.67 -3.30 -21.99
N ILE A 3 -13.54 -2.97 -23.28
CA ILE A 3 -14.65 -2.81 -24.21
C ILE A 3 -14.66 -4.05 -25.09
N ASN A 4 -15.80 -4.74 -25.13
CA ASN A 4 -15.95 -5.88 -26.00
C ASN A 4 -16.07 -5.41 -27.46
N VAL A 5 -15.30 -6.05 -28.34
CA VAL A 5 -15.30 -5.76 -29.77
C VAL A 5 -16.13 -6.83 -30.47
N THR A 6 -17.25 -6.42 -31.07
CA THR A 6 -18.20 -7.33 -31.71
C THR A 6 -17.70 -7.79 -33.07
N ALA A 7 -17.07 -6.88 -33.82
CA ALA A 7 -16.50 -7.19 -35.12
C ALA A 7 -15.31 -6.28 -35.41
N ILE A 8 -14.34 -6.82 -36.15
CA ILE A 8 -13.19 -6.09 -36.67
C ILE A 8 -13.17 -6.32 -38.18
N ALA A 9 -13.06 -5.24 -38.94
CA ALA A 9 -12.82 -5.29 -40.37
C ALA A 9 -11.57 -4.48 -40.69
N GLN A 10 -10.67 -5.04 -41.48
CA GLN A 10 -9.50 -4.33 -42.00
C GLN A 10 -9.78 -3.98 -43.45
N GLY A 11 -9.58 -2.71 -43.81
CA GLY A 11 -9.74 -2.25 -45.19
C GLY A 11 -8.67 -2.87 -46.09
N CYS A 12 -8.99 -3.05 -47.38
CA CYS A 12 -8.09 -3.68 -48.36
C CYS A 12 -6.74 -2.95 -48.56
N SER A 13 -6.65 -1.69 -48.15
CA SER A 13 -5.40 -0.92 -48.18
C SER A 13 -4.54 -1.12 -46.93
N GLU A 14 -4.98 -1.94 -45.96
CA GLU A 14 -4.36 -2.20 -44.65
C GLU A 14 -4.17 -0.97 -43.73
N TYR A 15 -4.39 0.24 -44.23
CA TYR A 15 -4.27 1.49 -43.48
C TYR A 15 -5.48 1.81 -42.59
N ASN A 16 -6.58 1.09 -42.75
CA ASN A 16 -7.83 1.37 -42.04
C ASN A 16 -8.28 0.12 -41.27
N LEU A 17 -8.48 0.27 -39.96
CA LEU A 17 -9.13 -0.72 -39.12
C LEU A 17 -10.48 -0.16 -38.67
N THR A 18 -11.58 -0.86 -38.98
CA THR A 18 -12.92 -0.55 -38.50
C THR A 18 -13.29 -1.53 -37.41
N VAL A 19 -13.74 -1.00 -36.28
CA VAL A 19 -14.09 -1.77 -35.09
C VAL A 19 -15.54 -1.47 -34.74
N VAL A 20 -16.35 -2.52 -34.55
CA VAL A 20 -17.74 -2.41 -34.12
C VAL A 20 -17.82 -2.70 -32.63
N VAL A 21 -18.37 -1.75 -31.87
CA VAL A 21 -18.59 -1.85 -30.42
C VAL A 21 -20.05 -1.48 -30.10
N ASP A 22 -20.52 -1.84 -28.91
CA ASP A 22 -21.82 -1.40 -28.42
C ASP A 22 -21.91 0.14 -28.38
N GLN A 23 -23.07 0.71 -28.72
CA GLN A 23 -23.26 2.16 -28.81
C GLN A 23 -22.99 2.85 -27.46
N SER A 24 -23.33 2.22 -26.34
CA SER A 24 -23.07 2.77 -25.00
C SER A 24 -21.56 2.91 -24.70
N ASN A 25 -20.71 2.15 -25.40
CA ASN A 25 -19.26 2.19 -25.25
C ASN A 25 -18.54 3.01 -26.32
N ALA A 26 -19.25 3.57 -27.31
CA ALA A 26 -18.63 4.20 -28.48
C ALA A 26 -17.68 5.35 -28.11
N VAL A 27 -18.09 6.23 -27.17
CA VAL A 27 -17.28 7.36 -26.70
C VAL A 27 -16.01 6.87 -25.99
N LYS A 28 -16.14 5.87 -25.11
CA LYS A 28 -15.02 5.29 -24.37
C LYS A 28 -14.05 4.56 -25.32
N ALA A 29 -14.56 3.87 -26.35
CA ALA A 29 -13.77 3.18 -27.35
C ALA A 29 -12.95 4.15 -28.20
N LEU A 30 -13.58 5.24 -28.67
CA LEU A 30 -12.91 6.29 -29.44
C LEU A 30 -11.78 6.93 -28.63
N ARG A 31 -12.05 7.31 -27.38
CA ARG A 31 -11.03 7.85 -26.46
C ARG A 31 -9.90 6.86 -26.21
N ALA A 32 -10.20 5.57 -26.05
CA ALA A 32 -9.20 4.53 -25.84
C ALA A 32 -8.28 4.34 -27.05
N ALA A 33 -8.84 4.39 -28.26
CA ALA A 33 -8.07 4.31 -29.49
C ALA A 33 -7.15 5.54 -29.64
N HIS A 34 -7.69 6.76 -29.47
CA HIS A 34 -6.90 8.00 -29.56
C HIS A 34 -5.74 8.02 -28.56
N ALA A 35 -5.99 7.68 -27.30
CA ALA A 35 -4.95 7.63 -26.26
C ALA A 35 -3.83 6.63 -26.57
N ARG A 36 -4.10 5.56 -27.35
CA ARG A 36 -3.08 4.55 -27.70
C ARG A 36 -2.24 4.89 -28.92
N PHE A 37 -2.74 5.70 -29.85
CA PHE A 37 -2.02 6.05 -31.07
C PHE A 37 -1.09 7.28 -30.92
N TYR A 38 -0.71 7.65 -29.69
CA TYR A 38 0.28 8.70 -29.37
C TYR A 38 -0.01 10.11 -29.91
N LEU A 39 -1.21 10.35 -30.43
CA LEU A 39 -1.62 11.66 -30.99
C LEU A 39 -2.36 12.55 -29.98
N SER A 40 -2.60 12.07 -28.75
CA SER A 40 -3.34 12.80 -27.71
C SER A 40 -2.86 12.45 -26.31
N GLU A 41 -3.15 13.31 -25.33
CA GLU A 41 -2.96 13.05 -23.90
C GLU A 41 -3.61 11.72 -23.47
N THR A 42 -3.01 11.03 -22.51
CA THR A 42 -3.54 9.82 -21.88
C THR A 42 -4.27 10.21 -20.60
N PRO A 43 -5.60 10.37 -20.61
CA PRO A 43 -6.34 10.71 -19.41
C PRO A 43 -6.43 9.51 -18.47
N ILE A 44 -6.21 9.78 -17.18
CA ILE A 44 -6.40 8.82 -16.08
C ILE A 44 -7.36 9.45 -15.07
N ALA A 45 -8.53 8.84 -14.93
CA ALA A 45 -9.52 9.19 -13.93
C ALA A 45 -9.17 8.52 -12.60
N ILE A 46 -9.08 9.31 -11.54
CA ILE A 46 -8.70 8.86 -10.20
C ILE A 46 -9.82 9.19 -9.22
N ALA A 47 -10.18 8.24 -8.37
CA ALA A 47 -11.04 8.48 -7.23
C ALA A 47 -10.32 8.04 -5.96
N VAL A 48 -10.24 8.92 -4.96
CA VAL A 48 -9.46 8.67 -3.73
C VAL A 48 -10.39 8.41 -2.55
N ILE A 49 -10.17 7.31 -1.84
CA ILE A 49 -10.89 6.98 -0.62
C ILE A 49 -9.91 7.08 0.55
N GLY A 50 -10.23 7.87 1.56
CA GLY A 50 -9.41 8.14 2.75
C GLY A 50 -8.57 9.42 2.65
N PRO A 51 -9.18 10.62 2.73
CA PRO A 51 -8.45 11.91 2.78
C PRO A 51 -7.77 12.17 4.13
N GLY A 52 -7.39 11.13 4.86
CA GLY A 52 -6.55 11.25 6.06
C GLY A 52 -5.11 11.60 5.69
N LEU A 53 -4.15 11.37 6.60
CA LEU A 53 -2.76 11.75 6.39
C LEU A 53 -2.20 11.29 5.04
N ILE A 54 -2.29 9.98 4.73
CA ILE A 54 -1.75 9.41 3.49
C ILE A 54 -2.47 9.95 2.25
N GLY A 55 -3.80 9.92 2.23
CA GLY A 55 -4.56 10.36 1.06
C GLY A 55 -4.44 11.86 0.79
N ALA A 56 -4.40 12.69 1.84
CA ALA A 56 -4.19 14.11 1.70
C ALA A 56 -2.79 14.44 1.16
N THR A 57 -1.74 13.78 1.69
CA THR A 57 -0.37 13.93 1.16
C THR A 57 -0.29 13.47 -0.30
N LEU A 58 -0.96 12.37 -0.66
CA LEU A 58 -1.02 11.92 -2.05
C LEU A 58 -1.68 12.94 -2.97
N LEU A 59 -2.82 13.52 -2.56
CA LEU A 59 -3.52 14.56 -3.34
C LEU A 59 -2.64 15.79 -3.53
N ASP A 60 -1.89 16.21 -2.51
CA ASP A 60 -0.93 17.33 -2.61
C ASP A 60 0.23 17.00 -3.56
N GLN A 61 0.76 15.77 -3.50
CA GLN A 61 1.79 15.30 -4.41
C GLN A 61 1.28 15.25 -5.85
N MET A 62 0.05 14.79 -6.07
CA MET A 62 -0.59 14.82 -7.38
C MET A 62 -0.71 16.26 -7.89
N ALA A 63 -1.22 17.18 -7.08
CA ALA A 63 -1.34 18.60 -7.44
C ALA A 63 0.01 19.20 -7.89
N ALA A 64 1.10 18.85 -7.18
CA ALA A 64 2.45 19.31 -7.49
C ALA A 64 3.05 18.67 -8.76
N GLN A 65 2.61 17.47 -9.14
CA GLN A 65 3.19 16.69 -10.25
C GLN A 65 2.36 16.72 -11.54
N MET A 66 1.10 17.17 -11.51
CA MET A 66 0.20 17.18 -12.66
C MET A 66 0.83 17.80 -13.93
N GLU A 67 1.47 18.96 -13.82
CA GLU A 67 2.09 19.65 -14.96
C GLU A 67 3.30 18.89 -15.52
N SER A 68 4.11 18.31 -14.63
CA SER A 68 5.26 17.48 -15.04
C SER A 68 4.81 16.19 -15.72
N LEU A 69 3.76 15.54 -15.22
CA LEU A 69 3.21 14.32 -15.81
C LEU A 69 2.61 14.56 -17.20
N ASN A 70 1.91 15.69 -17.38
CA ASN A 70 1.37 16.06 -18.67
C ASN A 70 2.50 16.40 -19.66
N SER A 71 3.40 17.31 -19.31
CA SER A 71 4.44 17.80 -20.23
C SER A 71 5.51 16.75 -20.59
N ALA A 72 5.94 15.92 -19.64
CA ALA A 72 7.03 14.96 -19.86
C ALA A 72 6.55 13.58 -20.32
N TYR A 73 5.34 13.17 -19.93
CA TYR A 73 4.83 11.81 -20.18
C TYR A 73 3.49 11.78 -20.93
N ASN A 74 2.92 12.93 -21.28
CA ASN A 74 1.63 13.04 -21.96
C ASN A 74 0.50 12.35 -21.16
N ILE A 75 0.60 12.41 -19.83
CA ILE A 75 -0.36 11.85 -18.87
C ILE A 75 -1.21 12.98 -18.29
N GLU A 76 -2.52 12.91 -18.50
CA GLU A 76 -3.47 13.86 -17.92
C GLU A 76 -4.16 13.22 -16.71
N LEU A 77 -3.73 13.60 -15.51
CA LEU A 77 -4.37 13.13 -14.28
C LEU A 77 -5.63 13.93 -13.97
N ARG A 78 -6.75 13.25 -13.74
CA ARG A 78 -8.02 13.85 -13.32
C ARG A 78 -8.54 13.16 -12.08
N VAL A 79 -8.45 13.84 -10.94
CA VAL A 79 -9.07 13.35 -9.70
C VAL A 79 -10.54 13.74 -9.72
N LEU A 80 -11.43 12.75 -9.83
CA LEU A 80 -12.87 12.95 -9.98
C LEU A 80 -13.59 13.06 -8.65
N GLY A 81 -13.05 12.52 -7.56
CA GLY A 81 -13.73 12.53 -6.29
C GLY A 81 -12.85 12.07 -5.14
N VAL A 82 -13.25 12.50 -3.95
CA VAL A 82 -12.60 12.15 -2.68
C VAL A 82 -13.67 11.71 -1.69
N ALA A 83 -13.44 10.60 -0.99
CA ALA A 83 -14.38 10.04 -0.02
C ALA A 83 -13.72 9.65 1.30
N SER A 84 -14.32 10.01 2.43
CA SER A 84 -14.02 9.47 3.77
C SER A 84 -15.01 8.37 4.15
N SER A 85 -14.94 7.88 5.39
CA SER A 85 -15.89 6.90 5.92
C SER A 85 -17.32 7.43 6.09
N ARG A 86 -17.53 8.75 6.07
CA ARG A 86 -18.83 9.40 6.34
C ARG A 86 -19.33 10.27 5.20
N PHE A 87 -18.41 10.84 4.44
CA PHE A 87 -18.72 11.84 3.43
C PHE A 87 -17.95 11.59 2.14
N MET A 88 -18.50 12.03 1.02
CA MET A 88 -17.81 12.07 -0.27
C MET A 88 -18.05 13.42 -0.96
N HIS A 89 -17.16 13.77 -1.89
CA HIS A 89 -17.32 14.91 -2.77
C HIS A 89 -16.84 14.53 -4.18
N MET A 90 -17.64 14.89 -5.18
CA MET A 90 -17.37 14.65 -6.59
C MET A 90 -17.06 15.98 -7.27
N GLY A 91 -16.01 16.00 -8.09
CA GLY A 91 -15.58 17.18 -8.81
C GLY A 91 -16.59 17.62 -9.86
N SER A 92 -16.80 18.93 -9.94
CA SER A 92 -17.68 19.53 -10.94
C SER A 92 -17.13 19.38 -12.36
N CYS A 93 -18.03 19.33 -13.33
CA CYS A 93 -17.66 19.42 -14.74
C CYS A 93 -17.44 20.88 -15.12
N ARG A 94 -16.18 21.27 -15.35
CA ARG A 94 -15.84 22.61 -15.83
C ARG A 94 -15.97 22.65 -17.36
N PRO A 95 -16.64 23.67 -17.93
CA PRO A 95 -16.64 23.84 -19.39
C PRO A 95 -15.21 24.12 -19.88
N GLY A 96 -14.72 23.32 -20.83
CA GLY A 96 -13.49 23.61 -21.56
C GLY A 96 -13.75 24.56 -22.74
N TRP A 97 -12.81 25.44 -23.06
CA TRP A 97 -12.92 26.39 -24.19
C TRP A 97 -12.79 25.68 -25.56
N ASP A 98 -12.21 24.47 -25.59
CA ASP A 98 -11.80 23.75 -26.81
C ASP A 98 -12.09 22.22 -26.78
N GLY A 99 -12.88 21.71 -25.83
CA GLY A 99 -13.21 20.28 -25.72
C GLY A 99 -14.32 19.94 -24.72
N PRO A 100 -14.74 18.66 -24.60
CA PRO A 100 -15.80 18.24 -23.68
C PRO A 100 -15.41 18.57 -22.22
N SER A 101 -16.39 18.98 -21.42
CA SER A 101 -16.25 19.43 -20.04
C SER A 101 -15.20 18.63 -19.26
N SER A 102 -14.16 19.29 -18.73
CA SER A 102 -13.18 18.65 -17.85
C SER A 102 -13.82 18.48 -16.47
N CYS A 103 -14.32 17.27 -16.20
CA CYS A 103 -14.80 16.90 -14.88
C CYS A 103 -13.62 16.52 -13.98
N GLY A 104 -13.57 17.09 -12.78
CA GLY A 104 -12.52 16.83 -11.80
C GLY A 104 -12.48 17.89 -10.69
N LEU A 105 -11.82 17.54 -9.59
CA LEU A 105 -11.55 18.43 -8.46
C LEU A 105 -10.43 19.41 -8.79
N ASP A 106 -10.51 20.62 -8.23
CA ASP A 106 -9.35 21.50 -8.19
C ASP A 106 -8.40 21.04 -7.09
N LEU A 107 -7.37 20.29 -7.45
CA LEU A 107 -6.40 19.78 -6.48
C LEU A 107 -5.63 20.86 -5.70
N LYS A 108 -5.68 22.13 -6.09
CA LYS A 108 -5.12 23.21 -5.24
C LYS A 108 -6.06 23.56 -4.09
N ASN A 109 -7.37 23.43 -4.30
CA ASN A 109 -8.41 23.85 -3.37
C ASN A 109 -9.31 22.68 -2.90
N TRP A 110 -8.91 21.43 -3.16
CA TRP A 110 -9.76 20.24 -2.95
C TRP A 110 -10.25 20.10 -1.51
N ARG A 111 -9.49 20.58 -0.52
CA ARG A 111 -9.89 20.55 0.89
C ARG A 111 -11.08 21.47 1.15
N GLU A 112 -11.06 22.65 0.56
CA GLU A 112 -12.15 23.62 0.68
C GLU A 112 -13.38 23.13 -0.12
N GLU A 113 -13.18 22.63 -1.35
CA GLU A 113 -14.25 22.01 -2.14
C GLU A 113 -14.90 20.84 -1.37
N TYR A 114 -14.10 19.94 -0.80
CA TYR A 114 -14.56 18.79 -0.01
C TYR A 114 -15.31 19.19 1.26
N GLU A 115 -14.87 20.21 2.00
CA GLU A 115 -15.56 20.63 3.22
C GLU A 115 -16.87 21.39 2.95
N ASN A 116 -16.91 22.16 1.86
CA ASN A 116 -18.06 23.00 1.52
C ASN A 116 -19.20 22.21 0.85
N ASP A 117 -18.90 21.14 0.11
CA ASP A 117 -19.86 20.43 -0.73
C ASP A 117 -19.81 18.91 -0.53
N LYS A 118 -19.77 18.50 0.74
CA LYS A 118 -19.80 17.08 1.12
C LYS A 118 -21.20 16.49 1.09
N GLU A 119 -21.30 15.34 0.43
CA GLU A 119 -22.46 14.47 0.46
C GLU A 119 -22.21 13.27 1.37
N ALA A 120 -23.25 12.53 1.74
CA ALA A 120 -23.10 11.30 2.50
C ALA A 120 -22.29 10.27 1.71
N PHE A 121 -21.40 9.55 2.38
CA PHE A 121 -20.60 8.51 1.73
C PHE A 121 -21.50 7.38 1.20
N ASP A 122 -21.45 7.20 -0.12
CA ASP A 122 -22.11 6.11 -0.83
C ASP A 122 -21.13 5.53 -1.86
N LEU A 123 -20.67 4.31 -1.61
CA LEU A 123 -19.67 3.66 -2.44
C LEU A 123 -20.23 3.18 -3.78
N ASP A 124 -21.53 2.89 -3.87
CA ASP A 124 -22.21 2.57 -5.14
C ASP A 124 -22.26 3.81 -6.03
N ALA A 125 -22.68 4.96 -5.46
CA ALA A 125 -22.71 6.23 -6.18
C ALA A 125 -21.30 6.69 -6.59
N PHE A 126 -20.31 6.54 -5.72
CA PHE A 126 -18.92 6.89 -5.99
C PHE A 126 -18.34 6.08 -7.17
N GLU A 127 -18.63 4.78 -7.22
CA GLU A 127 -18.26 3.91 -8.34
C GLU A 127 -18.98 4.31 -9.64
N ALA A 128 -20.29 4.59 -9.58
CA ALA A 128 -21.09 4.95 -10.74
C ALA A 128 -20.56 6.23 -11.41
N ASN A 129 -20.27 7.27 -10.62
CA ASN A 129 -19.70 8.52 -11.13
C ASN A 129 -18.36 8.31 -11.85
N LEU A 130 -17.48 7.44 -11.33
CA LEU A 130 -16.21 7.12 -11.97
C LEU A 130 -16.43 6.51 -13.37
N LEU A 131 -17.41 5.60 -13.49
CA LEU A 131 -17.76 4.95 -14.76
C LEU A 131 -18.40 5.92 -15.77
N GLU A 132 -19.20 6.87 -15.30
CA GLU A 132 -19.88 7.88 -16.12
C GLU A 132 -18.93 8.90 -16.76
N SER A 133 -17.72 9.09 -16.21
CA SER A 133 -16.68 9.97 -16.78
C SER A 133 -16.30 9.62 -18.23
N ALA A 134 -16.56 8.39 -18.66
CA ALA A 134 -16.16 7.82 -19.94
C ALA A 134 -14.65 7.95 -20.22
N ILE A 135 -13.82 8.05 -19.17
CA ILE A 135 -12.36 8.02 -19.28
C ILE A 135 -11.92 6.54 -19.31
N PRO A 136 -11.12 6.10 -20.29
CA PRO A 136 -10.80 4.67 -20.45
C PRO A 136 -9.94 4.08 -19.32
N ASN A 137 -9.05 4.87 -18.74
CA ASN A 137 -8.15 4.47 -17.67
C ASN A 137 -8.68 5.03 -16.35
N MET A 138 -9.22 4.16 -15.50
CA MET A 138 -9.82 4.54 -14.23
C MET A 138 -9.09 3.84 -13.09
N ALA A 139 -8.85 4.54 -12.00
CA ALA A 139 -8.25 3.99 -10.80
C ALA A 139 -8.98 4.46 -9.54
N ILE A 140 -9.21 3.53 -8.62
CA ILE A 140 -9.54 3.84 -7.23
C ILE A 140 -8.26 3.71 -6.41
N ILE A 141 -8.02 4.73 -5.59
CA ILE A 141 -6.92 4.74 -4.63
C ILE A 141 -7.51 4.66 -3.23
N ASP A 142 -7.40 3.50 -2.60
CA ASP A 142 -7.85 3.28 -1.23
C ASP A 142 -6.71 3.56 -0.25
N CYS A 143 -6.70 4.73 0.37
CA CYS A 143 -5.77 5.14 1.42
C CYS A 143 -6.30 4.85 2.84
N THR A 144 -7.26 3.95 2.99
CA THR A 144 -7.84 3.57 4.29
C THR A 144 -7.25 2.27 4.84
N ALA A 145 -7.65 1.89 6.06
CA ALA A 145 -7.45 0.56 6.62
C ALA A 145 -8.77 -0.25 6.70
N SER A 146 -9.77 0.13 5.88
CA SER A 146 -11.13 -0.41 5.96
C SER A 146 -11.27 -1.77 5.29
N ASP A 147 -11.82 -2.75 6.01
CA ASP A 147 -12.23 -4.04 5.42
C ASP A 147 -13.41 -3.88 4.45
N GLN A 148 -14.30 -2.91 4.72
CA GLN A 148 -15.45 -2.63 3.85
C GLN A 148 -14.99 -2.18 2.47
N VAL A 149 -14.05 -1.23 2.39
CA VAL A 149 -13.51 -0.74 1.11
C VAL A 149 -12.68 -1.82 0.41
N ALA A 150 -11.84 -2.54 1.17
CA ALA A 150 -11.05 -3.66 0.65
C ALA A 150 -11.92 -4.77 0.04
N GLY A 151 -13.11 -5.01 0.57
CA GLY A 151 -14.09 -5.98 0.05
C GLY A 151 -14.67 -5.61 -1.32
N TRP A 152 -14.51 -4.36 -1.77
CA TRP A 152 -15.04 -3.90 -3.07
C TRP A 152 -14.03 -4.02 -4.21
N TYR A 153 -12.78 -4.39 -3.95
CA TYR A 153 -11.74 -4.43 -4.98
C TYR A 153 -12.10 -5.37 -6.12
N GLU A 154 -12.66 -6.54 -5.82
CA GLU A 154 -13.12 -7.47 -6.86
C GLU A 154 -14.18 -6.82 -7.77
N ARG A 155 -15.14 -6.08 -7.18
CA ARG A 155 -16.17 -5.37 -7.94
C ARG A 155 -15.56 -4.28 -8.82
N PHE A 156 -14.68 -3.43 -8.28
CA PHE A 156 -14.01 -2.38 -9.06
C PHE A 156 -13.22 -2.96 -10.25
N MET A 157 -12.40 -3.98 -9.98
CA MET A 157 -11.57 -4.64 -10.99
C MET A 157 -12.42 -5.36 -12.05
N SER A 158 -13.57 -5.92 -11.67
CA SER A 158 -14.51 -6.55 -12.61
C SER A 158 -15.03 -5.54 -13.66
N LYS A 159 -15.16 -4.27 -13.29
CA LYS A 159 -15.65 -3.18 -14.15
C LYS A 159 -14.54 -2.45 -14.91
N GLY A 160 -13.31 -2.94 -14.82
CA GLY A 160 -12.16 -2.33 -15.51
C GLY A 160 -11.51 -1.17 -14.75
N ILE A 161 -11.83 -0.99 -13.45
CA ILE A 161 -11.21 0.03 -12.59
C ILE A 161 -9.97 -0.58 -11.93
N HIS A 162 -8.83 0.09 -12.06
CA HIS A 162 -7.60 -0.28 -11.36
C HIS A 162 -7.70 0.01 -9.87
N VAL A 163 -7.03 -0.77 -9.03
CA VAL A 163 -6.99 -0.53 -7.58
C VAL A 163 -5.55 -0.26 -7.16
N ILE A 164 -5.35 0.82 -6.42
CA ILE A 164 -4.07 1.23 -5.84
C ILE A 164 -4.26 1.42 -4.35
N THR A 165 -3.42 0.83 -3.49
CA THR A 165 -3.69 0.92 -2.05
C THR A 165 -2.48 0.64 -1.14
N PRO A 166 -2.27 1.40 -0.05
CA PRO A 166 -1.48 0.97 1.11
C PRO A 166 -2.23 -0.01 2.05
N ASN A 167 -3.51 -0.31 1.80
CA ASN A 167 -4.34 -1.15 2.65
C ASN A 167 -3.91 -2.62 2.58
N LYS A 168 -3.51 -3.17 3.72
CA LYS A 168 -2.99 -4.55 3.84
C LYS A 168 -4.11 -5.59 3.81
N LYS A 169 -5.37 -5.23 4.12
CA LYS A 169 -6.47 -6.18 4.39
C LYS A 169 -6.70 -7.18 3.26
N ALA A 170 -6.75 -6.70 2.02
CA ALA A 170 -6.96 -7.57 0.85
C ALA A 170 -5.83 -8.58 0.61
N ASN A 171 -4.60 -8.24 1.02
CA ASN A 171 -3.42 -9.07 0.76
C ASN A 171 -3.00 -9.96 1.93
N SER A 172 -3.36 -9.59 3.16
CA SER A 172 -3.07 -10.34 4.38
C SER A 172 -4.30 -11.04 4.99
N GLY A 173 -5.48 -10.88 4.38
CA GLY A 173 -6.72 -11.56 4.79
C GLY A 173 -6.87 -12.93 4.14
N ASP A 174 -8.11 -13.35 3.90
CA ASP A 174 -8.47 -14.63 3.28
C ASP A 174 -7.66 -14.95 2.01
N ILE A 175 -7.03 -16.13 1.97
CA ILE A 175 -6.18 -16.54 0.85
C ILE A 175 -6.95 -16.71 -0.47
N GLU A 176 -8.22 -17.12 -0.39
CA GLU A 176 -9.04 -17.27 -1.59
C GLU A 176 -9.41 -15.91 -2.17
N TYR A 177 -9.68 -14.89 -1.35
CA TYR A 177 -9.84 -13.52 -1.80
C TYR A 177 -8.57 -12.97 -2.44
N PHE A 178 -7.41 -13.21 -1.82
CA PHE A 178 -6.11 -12.85 -2.40
C PHE A 178 -5.97 -13.42 -3.82
N LYS A 179 -6.23 -14.72 -4.02
CA LYS A 179 -6.16 -15.39 -5.33
C LYS A 179 -7.18 -14.83 -6.33
N ARG A 180 -8.43 -14.64 -5.91
CA ARG A 180 -9.50 -14.06 -6.74
C ARG A 180 -9.10 -12.70 -7.31
N LEU A 181 -8.46 -11.84 -6.52
CA LEU A 181 -7.99 -10.53 -6.99
C LEU A 181 -6.89 -10.64 -8.07
N ARG A 182 -6.04 -11.67 -8.04
CA ARG A 182 -5.04 -11.91 -9.09
C ARG A 182 -5.68 -12.49 -10.34
N ASP A 183 -6.66 -13.38 -10.17
CA ASP A 183 -7.40 -13.96 -11.27
C ASP A 183 -8.23 -12.93 -12.02
N ILE A 184 -8.90 -12.03 -11.30
CA ILE A 184 -9.69 -10.97 -11.93
C ILE A 184 -8.81 -9.97 -12.66
N GLY A 185 -7.65 -9.59 -12.09
CA GLY A 185 -6.67 -8.74 -12.75
C GLY A 185 -6.23 -9.31 -14.10
N ARG A 186 -6.00 -10.64 -14.17
CA ARG A 186 -5.68 -11.35 -15.40
C ARG A 186 -6.84 -11.40 -16.40
N LYS A 187 -8.08 -11.60 -15.92
CA LYS A 187 -9.28 -11.72 -16.77
C LYS A 187 -9.73 -10.38 -17.35
N THR A 188 -9.65 -9.29 -16.59
CA THR A 188 -10.17 -7.97 -16.98
C THR A 188 -9.09 -6.98 -17.41
N TYR A 189 -7.82 -7.43 -17.44
CA TYR A 189 -6.66 -6.57 -17.72
C TYR A 189 -6.59 -5.35 -16.80
N THR A 190 -6.96 -5.55 -15.53
CA THR A 190 -6.89 -4.52 -14.50
C THR A 190 -5.67 -4.71 -13.62
N HIS A 191 -5.04 -3.60 -13.26
CA HIS A 191 -3.93 -3.59 -12.32
C HIS A 191 -4.41 -3.45 -10.88
N PHE A 192 -3.78 -4.23 -10.01
CA PHE A 192 -3.87 -4.09 -8.56
C PHE A 192 -2.46 -3.81 -8.02
N PHE A 193 -2.26 -2.58 -7.52
CA PHE A 193 -0.99 -2.09 -7.01
C PHE A 193 -1.07 -1.83 -5.50
N TYR A 194 -0.09 -2.34 -4.78
CA TYR A 194 -0.08 -2.31 -3.31
C TYR A 194 1.32 -2.21 -2.73
N GLU A 195 2.22 -1.52 -3.43
CA GLU A 195 3.62 -1.32 -3.02
C GLU A 195 3.70 -0.77 -1.58
N ALA A 196 2.89 0.25 -1.27
CA ALA A 196 2.87 0.90 0.03
C ALA A 196 2.35 0.05 1.20
N THR A 197 1.95 -1.20 0.97
CA THR A 197 1.58 -2.13 2.05
C THR A 197 2.78 -2.59 2.86
N VAL A 198 3.97 -2.68 2.25
CA VAL A 198 5.20 -3.18 2.88
C VAL A 198 6.37 -2.28 2.50
N GLY A 199 7.05 -1.69 3.48
CA GLY A 199 8.18 -0.79 3.24
C GLY A 199 7.81 0.62 2.78
N ALA A 200 6.52 1.00 2.85
CA ALA A 200 6.02 2.31 2.48
C ALA A 200 6.43 2.74 1.04
N GLY A 201 7.43 3.62 0.90
CA GLY A 201 7.91 4.07 -0.41
C GLY A 201 8.97 3.17 -1.04
N LEU A 202 9.44 2.13 -0.33
CA LEU A 202 10.48 1.23 -0.83
C LEU A 202 9.90 0.25 -1.87
N PRO A 203 10.62 -0.04 -2.97
CA PRO A 203 10.13 -0.92 -4.04
C PRO A 203 10.26 -2.40 -3.67
N ILE A 204 9.63 -2.85 -2.58
CA ILE A 204 9.79 -4.22 -2.06
C ILE A 204 8.93 -5.20 -2.86
N ILE A 205 7.64 -4.91 -3.01
CA ILE A 205 6.66 -5.77 -3.69
C ILE A 205 6.99 -5.87 -5.18
N SER A 206 7.26 -4.75 -5.85
CA SER A 206 7.63 -4.77 -7.27
C SER A 206 8.93 -5.54 -7.52
N THR A 207 9.95 -5.39 -6.66
CA THR A 207 11.20 -6.15 -6.77
C THR A 207 10.94 -7.64 -6.59
N LEU A 208 10.20 -8.03 -5.54
CA LEU A 208 9.90 -9.44 -5.27
C LEU A 208 9.11 -10.09 -6.41
N ARG A 209 8.08 -9.39 -6.92
CA ARG A 209 7.30 -9.84 -8.09
C ARG A 209 8.17 -9.97 -9.34
N SER A 210 9.09 -9.03 -9.57
CA SER A 210 10.01 -9.08 -10.71
C SER A 210 10.87 -10.35 -10.67
N LEU A 211 11.50 -10.63 -9.52
CA LEU A 211 12.31 -11.85 -9.31
C LEU A 211 11.49 -13.12 -9.58
N VAL A 212 10.34 -13.26 -8.93
CA VAL A 212 9.47 -14.44 -9.09
C VAL A 212 8.98 -14.60 -10.53
N ASN A 213 8.58 -13.51 -11.19
CA ASN A 213 8.13 -13.55 -12.59
C ASN A 213 9.25 -13.91 -13.58
N ASN A 214 10.51 -13.60 -13.25
CA ASN A 214 11.68 -13.97 -14.05
C ASN A 214 12.13 -15.43 -13.79
N GLY A 215 11.50 -16.13 -12.85
CA GLY A 215 11.78 -17.52 -12.54
C GLY A 215 12.69 -17.74 -11.34
N ASP A 216 13.04 -16.69 -10.60
CA ASP A 216 13.86 -16.83 -9.39
C ASP A 216 13.07 -17.48 -8.24
N GLY A 217 13.74 -18.38 -7.53
CA GLY A 217 13.23 -18.98 -6.29
C GLY A 217 13.60 -18.13 -5.08
N ILE A 218 12.62 -17.63 -4.34
CA ILE A 218 12.87 -16.88 -3.12
C ILE A 218 13.11 -17.85 -1.97
N HIS A 219 14.36 -17.93 -1.50
CA HIS A 219 14.73 -18.83 -0.41
C HIS A 219 14.48 -18.25 0.99
N LYS A 220 14.65 -16.93 1.14
CA LYS A 220 14.60 -16.27 2.45
C LYS A 220 14.25 -14.80 2.32
N ILE A 221 13.41 -14.29 3.21
CA ILE A 221 13.10 -12.86 3.33
C ILE A 221 13.34 -12.44 4.77
N GLU A 222 14.10 -11.34 4.95
CA GLU A 222 14.36 -10.73 6.25
C GLU A 222 14.12 -9.18 6.24
N GLY A 223 13.03 -8.63 6.82
CA GLY A 223 12.73 -7.17 7.04
C GLY A 223 12.07 -6.71 8.40
N ILE A 224 12.45 -5.57 9.03
CA ILE A 224 11.96 -4.99 10.31
C ILE A 224 10.78 -4.17 9.82
N PHE A 225 9.64 -4.81 9.64
CA PHE A 225 8.57 -4.18 8.89
C PHE A 225 7.77 -3.13 9.69
N SER A 226 8.21 -2.72 10.89
CA SER A 226 7.58 -1.68 11.71
C SER A 226 8.56 -0.55 12.03
N GLY A 227 8.15 0.69 11.70
CA GLY A 227 8.93 1.89 12.03
C GLY A 227 9.00 2.12 13.55
N THR A 228 7.89 1.93 14.25
CA THR A 228 7.78 2.07 15.71
C THR A 228 8.67 1.07 16.44
N LEU A 229 8.58 -0.22 16.08
CA LEU A 229 9.44 -1.24 16.67
C LEU A 229 10.91 -1.00 16.32
N SER A 230 11.20 -0.60 15.08
CA SER A 230 12.57 -0.24 14.69
C SER A 230 13.10 0.90 15.54
N TYR A 231 12.31 1.94 15.81
CA TYR A 231 12.71 3.04 16.68
C TYR A 231 12.97 2.55 18.11
N ILE A 232 12.00 1.86 18.71
CA ILE A 232 12.09 1.37 20.09
C ILE A 232 13.33 0.49 20.26
N PHE A 233 13.59 -0.47 19.37
CA PHE A 233 14.76 -1.36 19.49
C PHE A 233 16.09 -0.70 19.14
N ASN A 234 16.10 0.36 18.33
CA ASN A 234 17.31 1.14 18.09
C ASN A 234 17.71 1.98 19.30
N GLU A 235 16.74 2.51 20.04
CA GLU A 235 16.97 3.31 21.25
C GLU A 235 17.12 2.46 22.52
N PHE A 236 16.50 1.28 22.57
CA PHE A 236 16.58 0.38 23.70
C PHE A 236 17.87 -0.46 23.69
N ASP A 237 18.88 0.03 24.40
CA ASP A 237 20.17 -0.67 24.62
C ASP A 237 20.24 -1.42 25.96
N GLY A 238 19.14 -1.46 26.71
CA GLY A 238 19.05 -2.08 28.04
C GLY A 238 19.65 -1.25 29.18
N SER A 239 20.13 -0.03 28.93
CA SER A 239 20.59 0.90 29.97
C SER A 239 19.43 1.62 30.68
N ALA A 240 18.33 1.84 29.96
CA ALA A 240 17.09 2.40 30.47
C ALA A 240 15.97 1.33 30.51
N PRO A 241 14.93 1.50 31.36
CA PRO A 241 13.75 0.65 31.34
C PRO A 241 13.06 0.68 29.96
N PHE A 242 12.49 -0.46 29.54
CA PHE A 242 11.82 -0.57 28.24
C PHE A 242 10.58 0.35 28.18
N SER A 243 9.84 0.45 29.29
CA SER A 243 8.69 1.33 29.42
C SER A 243 9.03 2.79 29.11
N ASP A 244 10.22 3.25 29.48
CA ASP A 244 10.67 4.63 29.24
C ASP A 244 10.89 4.87 27.74
N THR A 245 11.50 3.92 27.03
CA THR A 245 11.66 4.02 25.58
C THR A 245 10.31 4.04 24.86
N VAL A 246 9.36 3.20 25.27
CA VAL A 246 8.00 3.19 24.71
C VAL A 246 7.29 4.52 24.99
N LYS A 247 7.45 5.07 26.20
CA LYS A 247 6.88 6.37 26.57
C LYS A 247 7.43 7.50 25.70
N VAL A 248 8.75 7.56 25.50
CA VAL A 248 9.39 8.53 24.61
C VAL A 248 8.89 8.38 23.17
N ALA A 249 8.75 7.14 22.68
CA ALA A 249 8.20 6.89 21.35
C ALA A 249 6.75 7.41 21.21
N LYS A 250 5.91 7.23 22.24
CA LYS A 250 4.54 7.77 22.29
C LYS A 250 4.53 9.30 22.30
N GLU A 251 5.39 9.93 23.11
CA GLU A 251 5.51 11.39 23.20
C GLU A 251 6.00 12.04 21.90
N LEU A 252 6.86 11.36 21.14
CA LEU A 252 7.33 11.78 19.83
C LEU A 252 6.32 11.51 18.70
N GLY A 253 5.20 10.83 19.00
CA GLY A 253 4.19 10.46 18.02
C GLY A 253 4.64 9.37 17.05
N PHE A 254 5.57 8.51 17.46
CA PHE A 254 6.04 7.36 16.67
C PHE A 254 5.22 6.09 16.90
N THR A 255 4.36 6.05 17.91
CA THR A 255 3.40 4.96 18.12
C THR A 255 2.01 5.36 17.64
N GLU A 256 1.16 4.36 17.44
CA GLU A 256 -0.30 4.57 17.44
C GLU A 256 -0.78 5.16 18.79
N PRO A 257 -2.00 5.72 18.87
CA PRO A 257 -2.56 6.25 20.13
C PRO A 257 -2.50 5.24 21.28
N ASP A 258 -2.67 3.96 20.95
CA ASP A 258 -2.41 2.83 21.82
C ASP A 258 -1.14 2.08 21.37
N PRO A 259 -0.03 2.17 22.13
CA PRO A 259 1.23 1.49 21.76
C PRO A 259 1.11 -0.03 21.64
N ARG A 260 0.06 -0.65 22.19
CA ARG A 260 -0.18 -2.10 22.06
C ARG A 260 -0.41 -2.51 20.62
N ASP A 261 -0.98 -1.64 19.79
CA ASP A 261 -1.24 -1.95 18.39
C ASP A 261 0.07 -2.21 17.63
N ASP A 262 1.13 -1.45 17.93
CA ASP A 262 2.47 -1.65 17.40
C ASP A 262 3.19 -2.83 18.05
N LEU A 263 3.15 -2.90 19.39
CA LEU A 263 3.87 -3.90 20.20
C LEU A 263 3.30 -5.32 20.07
N SER A 264 2.05 -5.46 19.64
CA SER A 264 1.42 -6.77 19.40
C SER A 264 2.09 -7.56 18.28
N GLY A 265 2.78 -6.88 17.35
CA GLY A 265 3.37 -7.51 16.17
C GLY A 265 2.36 -7.81 15.05
N THR A 266 1.08 -7.49 15.22
CA THR A 266 0.03 -7.82 14.23
C THR A 266 0.27 -7.14 12.88
N ASP A 267 0.71 -5.88 12.87
CA ASP A 267 1.05 -5.17 11.62
C ASP A 267 2.23 -5.82 10.88
N VAL A 268 3.26 -6.23 11.63
CA VAL A 268 4.41 -6.97 11.08
C VAL A 268 3.94 -8.29 10.49
N ALA A 269 3.13 -9.05 11.20
CA ALA A 269 2.58 -10.32 10.72
C ALA A 269 1.80 -10.17 9.41
N ARG A 270 1.00 -9.10 9.28
CA ARG A 270 0.31 -8.79 8.02
C ARG A 270 1.29 -8.54 6.88
N LYS A 271 2.33 -7.72 7.09
CA LYS A 271 3.35 -7.41 6.08
C LYS A 271 4.12 -8.67 5.66
N VAL A 272 4.48 -9.51 6.62
CA VAL A 272 5.13 -10.81 6.38
C VAL A 272 4.21 -11.75 5.61
N THR A 273 2.91 -11.80 5.91
CA THR A 273 1.92 -12.58 5.13
C THR A 273 1.93 -12.16 3.67
N ILE A 274 1.93 -10.85 3.40
CA ILE A 274 1.95 -10.32 2.04
C ILE A 274 3.23 -10.78 1.33
N LEU A 275 4.40 -10.60 1.94
CA LEU A 275 5.68 -11.01 1.36
C LEU A 275 5.77 -12.51 1.10
N ALA A 276 5.33 -13.33 2.05
CA ALA A 276 5.32 -14.78 1.89
C ALA A 276 4.45 -15.20 0.71
N ARG A 277 3.28 -14.57 0.54
CA ARG A 277 2.38 -14.82 -0.59
C ARG A 277 2.98 -14.38 -1.93
N GLU A 278 3.63 -13.22 -1.96
CA GLU A 278 4.34 -12.76 -3.16
C GLU A 278 5.54 -13.64 -3.50
N ALA A 279 6.18 -14.28 -2.51
CA ALA A 279 7.21 -15.29 -2.70
C ALA A 279 6.67 -16.67 -3.14
N GLY A 280 5.34 -16.81 -3.29
CA GLY A 280 4.69 -18.03 -3.76
C GLY A 280 4.15 -18.95 -2.65
N LEU A 281 4.32 -18.61 -1.37
CA LEU A 281 3.81 -19.40 -0.26
C LEU A 281 2.30 -19.18 -0.05
N GLN A 282 1.60 -20.23 0.38
CA GLN A 282 0.16 -20.19 0.62
C GLN A 282 -0.13 -20.13 2.13
N LEU A 283 0.20 -19.01 2.76
CA LEU A 283 0.05 -18.82 4.20
C LEU A 283 -1.15 -17.93 4.54
N GLU A 284 -1.80 -18.21 5.67
CA GLU A 284 -2.73 -17.33 6.35
C GLU A 284 -2.05 -16.62 7.52
N LEU A 285 -2.63 -15.49 7.96
CA LEU A 285 -2.08 -14.71 9.08
C LEU A 285 -1.89 -15.55 10.35
N LYS A 286 -2.80 -16.50 10.60
CA LYS A 286 -2.77 -17.43 11.75
C LYS A 286 -1.63 -18.46 11.68
N ASP A 287 -1.06 -18.67 10.50
CA ASP A 287 0.06 -19.61 10.30
C ASP A 287 1.40 -18.93 10.63
N ILE A 288 1.39 -17.61 10.83
CA ILE A 288 2.57 -16.85 11.21
C ILE A 288 2.69 -16.83 12.73
N PRO A 289 3.76 -17.40 13.31
CA PRO A 289 4.03 -17.27 14.72
C PRO A 289 4.45 -15.83 15.01
N VAL A 290 3.78 -15.21 15.97
CA VAL A 290 4.04 -13.83 16.38
C VAL A 290 4.40 -13.83 17.85
N GLN A 291 5.61 -13.36 18.17
CA GLN A 291 5.97 -13.05 19.54
C GLN A 291 5.52 -11.61 19.86
N SER A 292 4.45 -11.48 20.64
CA SER A 292 3.98 -10.19 21.12
C SER A 292 4.93 -9.62 22.18
N LEU A 293 5.16 -8.30 22.14
CA LEU A 293 5.90 -7.57 23.18
C LEU A 293 4.97 -7.00 24.25
N VAL A 294 3.65 -7.18 24.11
CA VAL A 294 2.65 -6.78 25.11
C VAL A 294 2.59 -7.88 26.18
N PRO A 295 2.95 -7.60 27.44
CA PRO A 295 2.87 -8.59 28.52
C PRO A 295 1.45 -9.14 28.65
N GLU A 296 1.30 -10.45 28.81
CA GLU A 296 -0.02 -11.10 28.90
C GLU A 296 -0.99 -10.42 29.89
N PRO A 297 -0.57 -10.02 31.11
CA PRO A 297 -1.48 -9.36 32.06
C PRO A 297 -1.97 -7.97 31.62
N LEU A 298 -1.30 -7.37 30.63
CA LEU A 298 -1.61 -6.03 30.12
C LEU A 298 -2.38 -6.05 28.79
N GLN A 299 -2.54 -7.22 28.16
CA GLN A 299 -3.29 -7.35 26.91
C GLN A 299 -4.78 -7.04 27.08
N SER A 300 -5.35 -7.39 28.23
CA SER A 300 -6.78 -7.20 28.53
C SER A 300 -7.12 -5.88 29.22
N VAL A 301 -6.14 -5.01 29.45
CA VAL A 301 -6.37 -3.70 30.06
C VAL A 301 -7.23 -2.84 29.13
N GLU A 302 -8.19 -2.09 29.63
CA GLU A 302 -9.10 -1.33 28.75
C GLU A 302 -8.44 -0.06 28.21
N SER A 303 -7.67 0.66 29.03
CA SER A 303 -7.10 1.97 28.69
C SER A 303 -5.64 1.88 28.25
N ALA A 304 -5.30 2.59 27.18
CA ALA A 304 -3.91 2.80 26.76
C ALA A 304 -3.07 3.53 27.82
N ASP A 305 -3.69 4.34 28.66
CA ASP A 305 -2.98 5.06 29.73
C ASP A 305 -2.68 4.12 30.91
N GLU A 306 -3.64 3.28 31.29
CA GLU A 306 -3.42 2.23 32.31
C GLU A 306 -2.34 1.24 31.83
N TYR A 307 -2.34 0.89 30.53
CA TYR A 307 -1.27 0.10 29.93
C TYR A 307 0.10 0.75 30.16
N MET A 308 0.25 2.04 29.88
CA MET A 308 1.51 2.76 30.04
C MET A 308 1.93 2.93 31.50
N GLU A 309 0.98 3.08 32.42
CA GLU A 309 1.24 3.16 33.86
C GLU A 309 1.76 1.83 34.44
N ARG A 310 1.27 0.71 33.91
CA ARG A 310 1.61 -0.64 34.40
C ARG A 310 2.73 -1.32 33.63
N LEU A 311 3.08 -0.86 32.43
CA LEU A 311 4.19 -1.38 31.65
C LEU A 311 5.52 -1.48 32.44
N PRO A 312 5.87 -0.53 33.34
CA PRO A 312 7.08 -0.64 34.16
C PRO A 312 7.14 -1.87 35.07
N GLU A 313 5.99 -2.48 35.41
CA GLU A 313 5.94 -3.74 36.20
C GLU A 313 6.69 -4.90 35.49
N PHE A 314 6.86 -4.81 34.16
CA PHE A 314 7.41 -5.87 33.31
C PHE A 314 8.79 -5.55 32.71
N ASP A 315 9.42 -4.42 33.07
CA ASP A 315 10.74 -4.05 32.54
C ASP A 315 11.82 -5.08 32.81
N SER A 316 11.74 -5.76 33.96
CA SER A 316 12.73 -6.78 34.33
C SER A 316 12.74 -7.97 33.37
N ASP A 317 11.59 -8.31 32.77
CA ASP A 317 11.49 -9.41 31.81
C ASP A 317 11.99 -8.98 30.43
N MET A 318 11.72 -7.74 30.02
CA MET A 318 12.25 -7.16 28.78
C MET A 318 13.78 -6.97 28.84
N ALA A 319 14.33 -6.59 29.99
CA ALA A 319 15.77 -6.52 30.20
C ALA A 319 16.45 -7.89 30.06
N LYS A 320 15.84 -8.97 30.59
CA LYS A 320 16.36 -10.34 30.41
C LYS A 320 16.37 -10.75 28.93
N LEU A 321 15.32 -10.40 28.18
CA LEU A 321 15.24 -10.64 26.74
C LEU A 321 16.36 -9.89 25.99
N ALA A 322 16.60 -8.61 26.31
CA ALA A 322 17.68 -7.83 25.70
C ALA A 322 19.07 -8.45 25.95
N VAL A 323 19.36 -8.83 27.20
CA VAL A 323 20.64 -9.45 27.57
C VAL A 323 20.83 -10.80 26.88
N ARG A 324 19.77 -11.63 26.80
CA ARG A 324 19.83 -12.92 26.09
C ARG A 324 20.19 -12.74 24.62
N THR A 325 19.62 -11.73 23.95
CA THR A 325 19.91 -11.44 22.54
C THR A 325 21.32 -10.89 22.33
N MET A 326 21.84 -10.06 23.24
CA MET A 326 23.23 -9.57 23.19
C MET A 326 24.26 -10.69 23.37
N ILE A 327 23.99 -11.67 24.25
CA ILE A 327 24.89 -12.82 24.46
C ILE A 327 24.93 -13.72 23.21
N VAL A 328 23.80 -13.92 22.54
CA VAL A 328 23.75 -14.69 21.27
C VAL A 328 24.52 -13.98 20.17
N GLN A 329 24.49 -12.65 20.10
CA GLN A 329 25.32 -11.87 19.18
C GLN A 329 26.81 -11.91 19.53
N GLY A 330 27.18 -11.99 20.82
CA GLY A 330 28.57 -12.07 21.27
C GLY A 330 29.23 -13.45 21.16
N GLY A 331 28.47 -14.51 20.86
CA GLY A 331 28.93 -15.90 20.79
C GLY A 331 29.14 -16.48 19.39
N LEU A 332 28.88 -15.70 18.32
CA LEU A 332 29.11 -16.10 16.94
C LEU A 332 30.39 -15.44 16.43
N GLU A 333 31.42 -16.24 16.11
CA GLU A 333 32.65 -15.76 15.49
C GLU A 333 32.32 -15.00 14.18
N PRO A 334 32.96 -13.84 13.93
CA PRO A 334 32.65 -13.05 12.75
C PRO A 334 33.17 -13.77 11.50
N PRO A 335 32.35 -13.98 10.44
CA PRO A 335 32.92 -14.30 9.15
C PRO A 335 33.74 -13.08 8.67
N CYS A 336 34.98 -13.35 8.27
CA CYS A 336 35.89 -12.40 7.63
C CYS A 336 35.18 -11.52 6.60
N CYS A 337 35.07 -10.23 6.89
CA CYS A 337 35.37 -9.09 6.00
C CYS A 337 34.82 -7.80 6.65
N ALA A 338 35.58 -7.26 7.59
CA ALA A 338 35.45 -5.88 8.01
C ALA A 338 36.33 -5.03 7.08
N ASP A 339 35.74 -4.17 6.25
CA ASP A 339 36.25 -2.80 6.09
C ASP A 339 35.33 -1.90 5.24
N SER A 340 35.22 -0.66 5.71
CA SER A 340 34.71 0.54 5.04
C SER A 340 33.20 0.71 4.84
N LEU A 341 32.55 1.35 5.82
CA LEU A 341 31.99 2.71 5.65
C LEU A 341 31.33 3.18 6.96
N SER A 342 32.02 4.09 7.62
CA SER A 342 31.50 4.84 8.76
C SER A 342 30.61 5.98 8.27
N ARG A 343 29.51 6.21 9.00
CA ARG A 343 28.68 7.42 9.03
C ARG A 343 27.86 7.71 7.75
N ARG A 344 26.57 7.34 7.78
CA ARG A 344 25.39 8.21 7.53
C ARG A 344 24.13 7.35 7.29
N GLY A 345 23.03 7.71 7.96
CA GLY A 345 21.66 7.45 7.49
C GLY A 345 20.94 6.25 8.09
N GLN A 346 19.89 6.54 8.86
CA GLN A 346 18.88 5.60 9.34
C GLN A 346 18.20 4.86 8.17
N CYS A 347 17.98 3.55 8.33
CA CYS A 347 17.12 2.74 7.46
C CYS A 347 16.31 1.76 8.34
N PRO A 348 14.96 1.85 8.40
CA PRO A 348 14.19 0.96 9.25
C PRO A 348 13.56 -0.18 8.42
N SER A 349 14.22 -1.35 8.28
CA SER A 349 13.61 -2.68 7.98
C SER A 349 14.55 -3.93 7.75
N CYS A 350 14.94 -4.77 8.77
CA CYS A 350 15.29 -6.27 8.74
C CYS A 350 14.61 -7.33 9.77
N ALA A 351 14.00 -8.48 9.36
CA ALA A 351 13.32 -9.54 10.17
C ALA A 351 12.89 -10.79 9.38
N VAL A 352 13.21 -11.96 9.94
CA VAL A 352 13.45 -13.24 9.26
C VAL A 352 12.24 -14.19 9.24
N LEU A 353 12.09 -15.00 8.18
CA LEU A 353 11.39 -16.29 8.24
C LEU A 353 12.26 -17.41 7.65
N ASP A 354 12.48 -18.47 8.44
CA ASP A 354 13.07 -19.74 8.01
C ASP A 354 11.95 -20.79 7.80
N GLY A 355 12.22 -21.84 7.02
CA GLY A 355 11.31 -22.93 6.67
C GLY A 355 10.80 -23.78 7.84
N SER A 356 11.20 -23.47 9.07
CA SER A 356 10.46 -23.74 10.30
C SER A 356 9.87 -22.41 10.77
N ALA A 357 8.57 -22.22 10.59
CA ALA A 357 7.86 -20.99 10.93
C ALA A 357 8.26 -20.48 12.33
N GLU A 358 9.19 -19.52 12.39
CA GLU A 358 9.57 -18.72 13.55
C GLU A 358 10.09 -17.38 13.02
N ALA A 359 9.46 -16.28 13.44
CA ALA A 359 9.88 -14.92 13.11
C ALA A 359 10.77 -14.37 14.24
N PHE A 360 12.00 -13.97 13.93
CA PHE A 360 12.91 -13.33 14.89
C PHE A 360 13.21 -11.88 14.47
N LEU A 361 13.14 -10.97 15.44
CA LEU A 361 13.57 -9.57 15.32
C LEU A 361 15.07 -9.47 15.61
N TRP A 362 15.85 -8.94 14.67
CA TRP A 362 17.28 -8.69 14.84
C TRP A 362 17.56 -7.22 15.17
N ASN A 363 18.44 -6.96 16.13
CA ASN A 363 18.92 -5.62 16.46
C ASN A 363 20.33 -5.38 15.89
N ARG A 364 20.52 -4.16 15.35
CA ARG A 364 21.68 -3.56 14.67
C ARG A 364 21.98 -4.01 13.22
N GLY A 365 22.04 -2.99 12.37
CA GLY A 365 22.21 -3.07 10.93
C GLY A 365 23.39 -3.93 10.49
N VAL A 366 23.07 -4.88 9.61
CA VAL A 366 24.01 -5.63 8.79
C VAL A 366 23.63 -5.38 7.33
N PRO A 367 24.58 -5.11 6.41
CA PRO A 367 24.27 -4.97 5.00
C PRO A 367 23.76 -6.31 4.45
N VAL A 368 22.63 -6.30 3.75
CA VAL A 368 22.12 -7.48 3.04
C VAL A 368 22.85 -7.57 1.70
N GLU A 369 23.83 -8.47 1.58
CA GLU A 369 24.32 -8.94 0.28
C GLU A 369 23.33 -9.98 -0.27
N CYS A 370 22.63 -9.63 -1.33
CA CYS A 370 21.86 -10.57 -2.13
C CYS A 370 22.86 -11.37 -2.99
N ARG A 371 23.29 -12.55 -2.54
CA ARG A 371 24.05 -13.47 -3.40
C ARG A 371 23.08 -14.20 -4.32
N ALA A 372 23.05 -13.77 -5.59
CA ALA A 372 22.59 -14.62 -6.67
C ALA A 372 23.56 -15.81 -6.80
N CYS A 373 23.03 -17.03 -6.81
CA CYS A 373 23.78 -18.20 -7.28
C CYS A 373 23.72 -18.26 -8.80
#